data_AF-J3F775-F1
#
_entry.id   AF-J3F775-F1
#
_cell.length_a   1.000
_cell.length_b   1.000
_cell.length_c   1.000
_cell.angle_alpha   90.00
_cell.angle_beta   90.00
_cell.angle_gamma   90.00
#
_symmetry.space_group_name_H-M   'P 1'
#
loop_
_entity.id
_entity.type
_entity.pdbx_description
1 polymer ?
#
loop_
_entity_poly.entity_id
_entity_poly.type
_entity_poly.pdbx_seq_one_letter_code
_entity_poly.pdbx_strand_id
1 'polypeptide(L)'
;MDTPIPALTRDDLPPLAIEESSKGFLVPAAARYNLTVTIDFPWLPGDFITIKVAGTPGSGSYTSPRIPIGGFKRPFTTHIDTTLVAFNLGLTVIAFYTLYRGTEPSVESQPLPLYIPLINQLDLPLPVIKEASDEGEGRDLDVSELTEVTLRIRSWLLSRREQFFWLLLTGVKPDGDVWEAWYWQAPENVVGNGFSLGYYEQKVPAAPLQGLKNGSVLTLSFWAGLQNSPDQSDAQAFAHRNYIVRTAPVRAPRIMSVTGPQGLIADGGETPSSRVTVDGVGTDGAEVVLFDGQTRLDSVLVNAGTWQFSVTALTDGEHVFRAEYVDGGASNTWTIKVVFSQELRIKEAPDNVTLNPADAEVSLTAVLNVPDDADFVSATWAAEPGTPSAGSRTTALVPVSAMLMEIPLPVALVAYSMNKTAAISFTHVRGTSAPVTSTPWPLKVLPIPEALRIPPVIAEAKGTELDLKDVVAGATVQFLTWLGIATGQRLELKLTGFNASGTEHNLSIWTDSRNAVHRAWVTAGRYSTLIRSDYMLALGPGSTLSVLFAVYMDQVPGSVARIDFKAREYTIKDTR
;
A
#
# COMPACT_ATOMS: atom_id res chain seq x y z
N MET A 1 -47.47 69.71 -61.19
CA MET A 1 -46.81 70.45 -60.10
C MET A 1 -45.82 69.47 -59.50
N ASP A 2 -44.55 69.62 -59.84
CA ASP A 2 -43.49 68.82 -59.23
C ASP A 2 -43.35 69.27 -57.78
N THR A 3 -43.68 68.38 -56.85
CA THR A 3 -43.42 68.59 -55.43
C THR A 3 -41.92 68.87 -55.26
N PRO A 4 -41.52 70.01 -54.67
CA PRO A 4 -40.11 70.33 -54.51
C PRO A 4 -39.44 69.22 -53.69
N ILE A 5 -38.40 68.63 -54.26
CA ILE A 5 -37.61 67.59 -53.60
C ILE A 5 -36.81 68.31 -52.50
N PRO A 6 -36.98 67.96 -51.21
CA PRO A 6 -36.23 68.61 -50.13
C PRO A 6 -34.74 68.30 -50.27
N ALA A 7 -33.92 69.35 -50.23
CA ALA A 7 -32.47 69.24 -50.12
C ALA A 7 -32.13 68.60 -48.77
N LEU A 8 -31.34 67.53 -48.80
CA LEU A 8 -30.85 66.87 -47.60
C LEU A 8 -29.42 67.32 -47.30
N THR A 9 -29.09 67.36 -46.01
CA THR A 9 -27.75 67.56 -45.49
C THR A 9 -27.28 66.29 -44.76
N ARG A 10 -26.00 66.26 -44.36
CA ARG A 10 -25.44 65.14 -43.60
C ARG A 10 -26.19 64.88 -42.29
N ASP A 11 -26.72 65.93 -41.66
CA ASP A 11 -27.44 65.84 -40.39
C ASP A 11 -28.83 65.19 -40.53
N ASP A 12 -29.39 65.19 -41.74
CA ASP A 12 -30.65 64.53 -42.06
C ASP A 12 -30.49 63.01 -42.31
N LEU A 13 -29.25 62.53 -42.40
CA LEU A 13 -28.91 61.14 -42.73
C LEU A 13 -28.27 60.44 -41.51
N PRO A 14 -29.02 59.59 -40.78
CA PRO A 14 -28.47 58.86 -39.64
C PRO A 14 -27.35 57.92 -40.09
N PRO A 15 -26.42 57.55 -39.20
CA PRO A 15 -25.41 56.55 -39.51
C PRO A 15 -26.09 55.22 -39.87
N LEU A 16 -25.44 54.44 -40.73
CA LEU A 16 -25.83 53.04 -40.88
C LEU A 16 -25.61 52.29 -39.57
N ALA A 17 -26.29 51.17 -39.39
CA ALA A 17 -26.04 50.22 -38.30
C ALA A 17 -25.35 48.97 -38.85
N ILE A 18 -24.46 48.38 -38.05
CA ILE A 18 -23.91 47.03 -38.28
C ILE A 18 -24.40 46.13 -37.17
N GLU A 19 -25.15 45.08 -37.50
CA GLU A 19 -25.78 44.20 -36.49
C GLU A 19 -24.76 43.43 -35.65
N GLU A 20 -23.62 43.08 -36.24
CA GLU A 20 -22.51 42.40 -35.58
C GLU A 20 -21.63 43.35 -34.75
N SER A 21 -22.02 44.63 -34.64
CA SER A 21 -21.34 45.62 -33.81
C SER A 21 -22.10 45.91 -32.52
N SER A 22 -21.36 46.18 -31.43
CA SER A 22 -21.93 46.57 -30.15
C SER A 22 -21.04 47.60 -29.48
N LYS A 23 -21.63 48.72 -29.02
CA LYS A 23 -20.93 49.81 -28.32
C LYS A 23 -19.68 50.33 -29.07
N GLY A 24 -19.74 50.38 -30.41
CA GLY A 24 -18.62 50.83 -31.25
C GLY A 24 -17.55 49.77 -31.53
N PHE A 25 -17.73 48.53 -31.06
CA PHE A 25 -16.85 47.40 -31.35
C PHE A 25 -17.48 46.51 -32.41
N LEU A 26 -16.75 46.23 -33.48
CA LEU A 26 -17.12 45.18 -34.43
C LEU A 26 -16.42 43.89 -34.01
N VAL A 27 -17.16 42.97 -33.39
CA VAL A 27 -16.59 41.76 -32.79
C VAL A 27 -16.26 40.73 -33.88
N PRO A 28 -14.99 40.30 -34.05
CA PRO A 28 -14.61 39.36 -35.10
C PRO A 28 -15.41 38.05 -35.10
N ALA A 29 -15.78 37.56 -33.91
CA ALA A 29 -16.60 36.37 -33.75
C ALA A 29 -18.02 36.53 -34.31
N ALA A 30 -18.63 37.70 -34.11
CA ALA A 30 -19.97 38.00 -34.61
C ALA A 30 -19.96 38.17 -36.14
N ALA A 31 -18.92 38.81 -36.67
CA ALA A 31 -18.75 39.07 -38.11
C ALA A 31 -18.16 37.89 -38.90
N ARG A 32 -18.17 36.67 -38.34
CA ARG A 32 -17.54 35.49 -38.95
C ARG A 32 -18.19 35.09 -40.27
N TYR A 33 -19.52 35.10 -40.31
CA TYR A 33 -20.29 34.61 -41.46
C TYR A 33 -20.95 35.74 -42.25
N ASN A 34 -21.46 36.75 -41.55
CA ASN A 34 -22.17 37.87 -42.15
C ASN A 34 -21.66 39.18 -41.55
N LEU A 35 -21.74 40.24 -42.36
CA LEU A 35 -21.63 41.61 -41.90
C LEU A 35 -22.86 42.35 -42.42
N THR A 36 -23.83 42.54 -41.54
CA THR A 36 -25.19 42.96 -41.87
C THR A 36 -25.32 44.45 -41.65
N VAL A 37 -25.54 45.17 -42.74
CA VAL A 37 -25.72 46.62 -42.75
C VAL A 37 -27.21 46.94 -42.81
N THR A 38 -27.67 47.75 -41.86
CA THR A 38 -29.06 48.23 -41.80
C THR A 38 -29.08 49.76 -41.91
N ILE A 39 -29.90 50.27 -42.84
CA ILE A 39 -30.06 51.70 -43.11
C ILE A 39 -31.54 52.06 -42.93
N ASP A 40 -31.81 53.05 -42.09
CA ASP A 40 -33.16 53.43 -41.70
C ASP A 40 -33.35 54.95 -41.75
N PHE A 41 -33.84 55.47 -42.87
CA PHE A 41 -34.23 56.88 -43.03
C PHE A 41 -35.38 57.00 -44.05
N PRO A 42 -36.13 58.12 -44.11
CA PRO A 42 -37.23 58.27 -45.06
C PRO A 42 -36.71 58.57 -46.49
N TRP A 43 -36.45 57.52 -47.28
CA TRP A 43 -36.05 57.63 -48.70
C TRP A 43 -37.23 57.76 -49.67
N LEU A 44 -36.95 58.22 -50.88
CA LEU A 44 -37.90 58.34 -51.99
C LEU A 44 -37.77 57.18 -53.00
N PRO A 45 -38.82 56.86 -53.79
CA PRO A 45 -38.78 55.77 -54.77
C PRO A 45 -37.67 55.86 -55.84
N GLY A 46 -37.11 57.04 -56.09
CA GLY A 46 -36.02 57.26 -57.05
C GLY A 46 -34.61 57.35 -56.43
N ASP A 47 -34.48 57.14 -55.12
CA ASP A 47 -33.21 57.28 -54.42
C ASP A 47 -32.27 56.10 -54.67
N PHE A 48 -30.97 56.38 -54.73
CA PHE A 48 -29.91 55.38 -54.75
C PHE A 48 -28.92 55.61 -53.62
N ILE A 49 -28.30 54.54 -53.13
CA ILE A 49 -27.22 54.61 -52.15
C ILE A 49 -25.97 53.86 -52.59
N THR A 50 -24.82 54.26 -52.06
CA THR A 50 -23.60 53.47 -52.04
C THR A 50 -23.13 53.32 -50.60
N ILE A 51 -22.89 52.10 -50.14
CA ILE A 51 -22.35 51.80 -48.80
C ILE A 51 -20.83 51.79 -48.90
N LYS A 52 -20.16 52.45 -47.96
CA LYS A 52 -18.69 52.49 -47.87
C LYS A 52 -18.22 52.12 -46.47
N VAL A 53 -17.20 51.27 -46.40
CA VAL A 53 -16.42 51.01 -45.18
C VAL A 53 -14.97 51.34 -45.51
N ALA A 54 -14.46 52.41 -44.91
CA ALA A 54 -13.08 52.85 -45.08
C ALA A 54 -12.20 52.21 -44.00
N GLY A 55 -11.23 51.40 -44.42
CA GLY A 55 -10.22 50.74 -43.58
C GLY A 55 -8.89 50.61 -44.32
N THR A 56 -8.14 49.54 -44.06
CA THR A 56 -6.92 49.21 -44.81
C THR A 56 -7.22 49.14 -46.32
N PRO A 57 -6.31 49.64 -47.20
CA PRO A 57 -6.50 49.57 -48.65
C PRO A 57 -6.75 48.15 -49.15
N GLY A 58 -7.48 48.02 -50.27
CA GLY A 58 -7.83 46.72 -50.85
C GLY A 58 -8.91 46.01 -50.06
N SER A 59 -8.69 44.74 -49.69
CA SER A 59 -9.66 43.88 -49.00
C SER A 59 -10.02 44.34 -47.58
N GLY A 60 -9.30 45.32 -47.02
CA GLY A 60 -9.67 45.99 -45.77
C GLY A 60 -10.73 47.09 -45.93
N SER A 61 -11.15 47.40 -47.16
CA SER A 61 -12.16 48.43 -47.44
C SER A 61 -13.27 47.87 -48.32
N TYR A 62 -14.47 48.44 -48.20
CA TYR A 62 -15.62 48.03 -48.98
C TYR A 62 -16.33 49.22 -49.61
N THR A 63 -16.78 49.08 -50.85
CA THR A 63 -17.67 50.02 -51.51
C THR A 63 -18.68 49.24 -52.34
N SER A 64 -19.97 49.39 -52.04
CA SER A 64 -21.02 48.71 -52.80
C SER A 64 -21.19 49.33 -54.20
N PRO A 65 -21.81 48.60 -55.15
CA PRO A 65 -22.45 49.23 -56.30
C PRO A 65 -23.50 50.25 -55.85
N ARG A 66 -24.01 51.04 -56.80
CA ARG A 66 -25.12 51.97 -56.55
C ARG A 66 -26.44 51.18 -56.47
N ILE A 67 -27.06 51.16 -55.29
CA ILE A 67 -28.25 50.36 -54.96
C ILE A 67 -29.51 51.24 -55.08
N PRO A 68 -30.54 50.87 -55.85
CA PRO A 68 -31.80 51.61 -55.95
C PRO A 68 -32.68 51.38 -54.70
N ILE A 69 -32.39 52.08 -53.59
CA ILE A 69 -33.06 51.86 -52.30
C ILE A 69 -34.57 52.15 -52.35
N GLY A 70 -35.01 53.01 -53.27
CA GLY A 70 -36.41 53.40 -53.42
C GLY A 70 -37.41 52.27 -53.66
N GLY A 71 -36.96 51.10 -54.14
CA GLY A 71 -37.79 49.91 -54.34
C GLY A 71 -37.85 48.95 -53.14
N PHE A 72 -37.09 49.21 -52.07
CA PHE A 72 -36.97 48.31 -50.92
C PHE A 72 -37.88 48.70 -49.75
N LYS A 73 -38.17 47.72 -48.89
CA LYS A 73 -38.88 47.95 -47.62
C LYS A 73 -37.95 48.61 -46.60
N ARG A 74 -38.55 49.37 -45.68
CA ARG A 74 -37.87 50.05 -44.58
C ARG A 74 -37.92 49.22 -43.29
N PRO A 75 -36.79 49.02 -42.56
CA PRO A 75 -35.42 49.44 -42.90
C PRO A 75 -34.79 48.59 -44.02
N PHE A 76 -33.79 49.15 -44.71
CA PHE A 76 -33.05 48.45 -45.77
C PHE A 76 -31.92 47.65 -45.14
N THR A 77 -31.85 46.35 -45.43
CA THR A 77 -30.84 45.44 -44.90
C THR A 77 -30.09 44.75 -46.04
N THR A 78 -28.77 44.70 -45.94
CA THR A 78 -27.91 44.00 -46.90
C THR A 78 -26.67 43.43 -46.22
N HIS A 79 -25.98 42.51 -46.89
CA HIS A 79 -24.71 41.94 -46.41
C HIS A 79 -23.54 42.51 -47.20
N ILE A 80 -22.46 42.84 -46.50
CA ILE A 80 -21.20 43.27 -47.10
C ILE A 80 -20.10 42.24 -46.82
N ASP A 81 -18.96 42.37 -47.50
CA ASP A 81 -17.88 41.40 -47.39
C ASP A 81 -17.28 41.43 -45.98
N THR A 82 -17.21 40.25 -45.36
CA THR A 82 -16.62 40.04 -44.04
C THR A 82 -15.08 40.02 -44.09
N THR A 83 -14.45 39.98 -45.27
CA THR A 83 -12.98 39.96 -45.43
C THR A 83 -12.33 41.14 -44.72
N LEU A 84 -12.95 42.32 -44.80
CA LEU A 84 -12.45 43.55 -44.18
C LEU A 84 -12.16 43.42 -42.68
N VAL A 85 -12.84 42.51 -41.98
CA VAL A 85 -12.63 42.30 -40.54
C VAL A 85 -11.22 41.81 -40.26
N ALA A 86 -10.72 40.85 -41.04
CA ALA A 86 -9.38 40.28 -40.87
C ALA A 86 -8.26 41.30 -41.18
N PHE A 87 -8.48 42.15 -42.19
CA PHE A 87 -7.53 43.18 -42.64
C PHE A 87 -7.50 44.45 -41.77
N ASN A 88 -8.39 44.55 -40.78
CA ASN A 88 -8.48 45.70 -39.88
C ASN A 88 -8.44 45.30 -38.40
N LEU A 89 -7.97 44.10 -38.06
CA LEU A 89 -7.77 43.70 -36.66
C LEU A 89 -6.84 44.69 -35.94
N GLY A 90 -7.27 45.17 -34.78
CA GLY A 90 -6.57 46.21 -34.01
C GLY A 90 -6.73 47.64 -34.55
N LEU A 91 -7.54 47.85 -35.59
CA LEU A 91 -7.76 49.15 -36.24
C LEU A 91 -9.22 49.62 -36.12
N THR A 92 -9.44 50.91 -36.40
CA THR A 92 -10.78 51.50 -36.49
C THR A 92 -11.15 51.71 -37.96
N VAL A 93 -12.30 51.17 -38.38
CA VAL A 93 -12.90 51.42 -39.69
C VAL A 93 -14.01 52.44 -39.58
N ILE A 94 -14.29 53.16 -40.68
CA ILE A 94 -15.38 54.16 -40.73
C ILE A 94 -16.40 53.72 -41.77
N ALA A 95 -17.61 53.41 -41.31
CA ALA A 95 -18.72 52.99 -42.17
C ALA A 95 -19.73 54.14 -42.39
N PHE A 96 -20.16 54.34 -43.63
CA PHE A 96 -21.15 55.37 -44.00
C PHE A 96 -21.82 55.03 -45.34
N TYR A 97 -22.90 55.70 -45.70
CA TYR A 97 -23.50 55.60 -47.03
C TYR A 97 -23.58 56.97 -47.71
N THR A 98 -23.50 56.96 -49.04
CA THR A 98 -23.71 58.15 -49.88
C THR A 98 -25.06 58.03 -50.57
N LEU A 99 -25.95 58.99 -50.35
CA LEU A 99 -27.26 59.11 -50.99
C LEU A 99 -27.17 59.91 -52.28
N TYR A 100 -27.86 59.45 -53.32
CA TYR A 100 -28.04 60.14 -54.59
C TYR A 100 -29.53 60.29 -54.88
N ARG A 101 -29.99 61.54 -55.01
CA ARG A 101 -31.40 61.88 -55.20
C ARG A 101 -31.58 62.80 -56.41
N GLY A 102 -32.17 62.29 -57.49
CA GLY A 102 -32.41 63.07 -58.70
C GLY A 102 -31.13 63.73 -59.24
N THR A 103 -31.17 65.05 -59.43
CA THR A 103 -30.04 65.90 -59.88
C THR A 103 -29.32 66.61 -58.74
N GLU A 104 -29.73 66.41 -57.49
CA GLU A 104 -29.09 67.03 -56.33
C GLU A 104 -27.67 66.48 -56.11
N PRO A 105 -26.74 67.27 -55.54
CA PRO A 105 -25.44 66.78 -55.10
C PRO A 105 -25.58 65.58 -54.15
N SER A 106 -24.67 64.61 -54.27
CA SER A 106 -24.68 63.44 -53.39
C SER A 106 -24.34 63.82 -51.95
N VAL A 107 -25.03 63.23 -50.98
CA VAL A 107 -24.87 63.54 -49.55
C VAL A 107 -24.39 62.30 -48.82
N GLU A 108 -23.34 62.42 -48.00
CA GLU A 108 -22.87 61.34 -47.13
C GLU A 108 -23.63 61.34 -45.80
N SER A 109 -23.87 60.16 -45.26
CA SER A 109 -24.45 60.00 -43.93
C SER A 109 -23.50 60.44 -42.82
N GLN A 110 -24.02 60.53 -41.59
CA GLN A 110 -23.16 60.52 -40.42
C GLN A 110 -22.28 59.24 -40.41
N PRO A 111 -21.02 59.36 -39.97
CA PRO A 111 -20.10 58.23 -39.97
C PRO A 111 -20.33 57.34 -38.75
N LEU A 112 -20.17 56.02 -38.93
CA LEU A 112 -20.10 55.04 -37.86
C LEU A 112 -18.66 54.54 -37.70
N PRO A 113 -17.89 55.06 -36.72
CA PRO A 113 -16.59 54.50 -36.39
C PRO A 113 -16.74 53.16 -35.65
N LEU A 114 -15.98 52.16 -36.06
CA LEU A 114 -16.00 50.81 -35.47
C LEU A 114 -14.58 50.33 -35.22
N TYR A 115 -14.24 50.06 -33.97
CA TYR A 115 -12.97 49.42 -33.60
C TYR A 115 -13.09 47.90 -33.71
N ILE A 116 -12.14 47.27 -34.39
CA ILE A 116 -12.07 45.82 -34.51
C ILE A 116 -10.99 45.31 -33.55
N PRO A 117 -11.33 44.62 -32.45
CA PRO A 117 -10.34 44.10 -31.52
C PRO A 117 -9.50 42.98 -32.14
N LEU A 118 -8.28 42.81 -31.62
CA LEU A 118 -7.46 41.61 -31.88
C LEU A 118 -8.18 40.36 -31.36
N ILE A 119 -7.87 39.21 -31.97
CA ILE A 119 -8.40 37.92 -31.51
C ILE A 119 -7.57 37.47 -30.30
N ASN A 120 -8.25 37.11 -29.21
CA ASN A 120 -7.58 36.55 -28.05
C ASN A 120 -7.05 35.15 -28.39
N GLN A 121 -5.79 34.87 -28.07
CA GLN A 121 -5.16 33.57 -28.36
C GLN A 121 -5.89 32.40 -27.68
N LEU A 122 -6.57 32.64 -26.56
CA LEU A 122 -7.36 31.62 -25.86
C LEU A 122 -8.66 31.25 -26.60
N ASP A 123 -9.15 32.12 -27.50
CA ASP A 123 -10.34 31.84 -28.32
C ASP A 123 -9.97 31.06 -29.59
N LEU A 124 -8.69 30.78 -29.79
CA LEU A 124 -8.15 30.07 -30.95
C LEU A 124 -7.81 28.61 -30.58
N PRO A 125 -8.02 27.65 -31.49
CA PRO A 125 -7.73 26.24 -31.22
C PRO A 125 -6.22 25.98 -31.12
N LEU A 126 -5.80 25.09 -30.23
CA LEU A 126 -4.39 24.68 -30.14
C LEU A 126 -4.03 23.67 -31.23
N PRO A 127 -2.79 23.69 -31.76
CA PRO A 127 -2.26 22.58 -32.54
C PRO A 127 -2.00 21.37 -31.63
N VAL A 128 -2.26 20.16 -32.11
CA VAL A 128 -2.09 18.92 -31.31
C VAL A 128 -1.39 17.82 -32.10
N ILE A 129 -0.74 16.91 -31.37
CA ILE A 129 -0.34 15.58 -31.85
C ILE A 129 -1.37 14.59 -31.29
N LYS A 130 -2.10 13.89 -32.15
CA LYS A 130 -3.23 13.04 -31.72
C LYS A 130 -2.82 11.85 -30.86
N GLU A 131 -1.60 11.37 -31.04
CA GLU A 131 -1.03 10.25 -30.30
C GLU A 131 -0.55 10.63 -28.90
N ALA A 132 -0.55 11.92 -28.55
CA ALA A 132 -0.40 12.34 -27.15
C ALA A 132 -1.66 11.95 -26.34
N SER A 133 -1.52 11.93 -25.01
CA SER A 133 -2.62 11.56 -24.11
C SER A 133 -3.88 12.39 -24.35
N ASP A 134 -5.04 11.83 -24.01
CA ASP A 134 -6.36 12.44 -24.23
C ASP A 134 -6.60 12.93 -25.67
N GLU A 135 -6.21 12.12 -26.66
CA GLU A 135 -6.32 12.42 -28.10
C GLU A 135 -5.60 13.72 -28.51
N GLY A 136 -4.51 14.07 -27.82
CA GLY A 136 -3.75 15.30 -28.04
C GLY A 136 -3.99 16.40 -27.02
N GLU A 137 -5.00 16.27 -26.16
CA GLU A 137 -5.36 17.26 -25.13
C GLU A 137 -4.63 17.06 -23.79
N GLY A 138 -3.91 15.94 -23.62
CA GLY A 138 -3.07 15.63 -22.47
C GLY A 138 -1.61 16.07 -22.62
N ARG A 139 -0.82 15.93 -21.56
CA ARG A 139 0.54 16.50 -21.48
C ARG A 139 1.66 15.56 -21.92
N ASP A 140 1.39 14.27 -22.04
CA ASP A 140 2.41 13.25 -22.31
C ASP A 140 2.31 12.79 -23.76
N LEU A 141 3.47 12.67 -24.42
CA LEU A 141 3.58 12.12 -25.77
C LEU A 141 4.63 11.01 -25.76
N ASP A 142 4.19 9.76 -25.88
CA ASP A 142 5.08 8.62 -26.05
C ASP A 142 5.31 8.34 -27.53
N VAL A 143 6.56 8.51 -27.98
CA VAL A 143 6.98 8.25 -29.37
C VAL A 143 7.83 6.99 -29.50
N SER A 144 8.11 6.29 -28.40
CA SER A 144 9.09 5.20 -28.36
C SER A 144 8.78 4.06 -29.34
N GLU A 145 7.51 3.71 -29.47
CA GLU A 145 7.03 2.63 -30.35
C GLU A 145 6.25 3.15 -31.58
N LEU A 146 6.19 4.46 -31.79
CA LEU A 146 5.45 5.06 -32.91
C LEU A 146 6.28 5.08 -34.19
N THR A 147 5.65 4.79 -35.32
CA THR A 147 6.26 4.96 -36.65
C THR A 147 5.94 6.33 -37.24
N GLU A 148 4.73 6.82 -36.99
CA GLU A 148 4.20 8.09 -37.44
C GLU A 148 3.40 8.78 -36.33
N VAL A 149 3.32 10.10 -36.39
CA VAL A 149 2.43 10.93 -35.57
C VAL A 149 1.55 11.79 -36.47
N THR A 150 0.36 12.13 -35.98
CA THR A 150 -0.63 12.93 -36.71
C THR A 150 -0.70 14.33 -36.11
N LEU A 151 -0.14 15.31 -36.83
CA LEU A 151 -0.29 16.74 -36.53
C LEU A 151 -1.68 17.20 -36.94
N ARG A 152 -2.39 17.88 -36.04
CA ARG A 152 -3.75 18.38 -36.29
C ARG A 152 -3.93 19.81 -35.81
N ILE A 153 -4.64 20.62 -36.60
CA ILE A 153 -5.16 21.93 -36.17
C ILE A 153 -6.63 22.06 -36.59
N ARG A 154 -7.50 22.51 -35.70
CA ARG A 154 -8.92 22.77 -36.01
C ARG A 154 -9.08 24.08 -36.78
N SER A 155 -10.17 24.23 -37.53
CA SER A 155 -10.53 25.51 -38.14
C SER A 155 -10.69 26.58 -37.07
N TRP A 156 -10.12 27.76 -37.34
CA TRP A 156 -10.09 28.88 -36.40
C TRP A 156 -11.09 29.99 -36.76
N LEU A 157 -11.20 30.97 -35.87
CA LEU A 157 -12.01 32.15 -36.11
C LEU A 157 -11.44 32.96 -37.29
N LEU A 158 -12.31 33.39 -38.21
CA LEU A 158 -11.95 34.04 -39.49
C LEU A 158 -11.12 33.17 -40.46
N SER A 159 -11.09 31.84 -40.29
CA SER A 159 -10.47 30.94 -41.26
C SER A 159 -11.15 31.03 -42.64
N ARG A 160 -10.40 31.29 -43.70
CA ARG A 160 -10.89 31.37 -45.08
C ARG A 160 -9.95 30.68 -46.04
N ARG A 161 -10.48 30.27 -47.20
CA ARG A 161 -9.64 29.77 -48.29
C ARG A 161 -8.57 30.79 -48.63
N GLU A 162 -7.40 30.30 -49.04
CA GLU A 162 -6.24 31.11 -49.46
C GLU A 162 -5.45 31.78 -48.33
N GLN A 163 -5.84 31.60 -47.06
CA GLN A 163 -5.00 32.00 -45.93
C GLN A 163 -3.84 31.04 -45.74
N PHE A 164 -2.63 31.56 -45.58
CA PHE A 164 -1.45 30.76 -45.25
C PHE A 164 -1.42 30.36 -43.78
N PHE A 165 -0.77 29.25 -43.44
CA PHE A 165 -0.57 28.84 -42.05
C PHE A 165 0.78 28.15 -41.84
N TRP A 166 1.26 28.19 -40.60
CA TRP A 166 2.57 27.67 -40.23
C TRP A 166 2.50 26.83 -38.96
N LEU A 167 3.39 25.83 -38.86
CA LEU A 167 3.62 25.03 -37.66
C LEU A 167 5.10 24.72 -37.51
N LEU A 168 5.67 25.18 -36.39
CA LEU A 168 7.01 24.89 -35.93
C LEU A 168 6.95 24.01 -34.69
N LEU A 169 7.70 22.91 -34.70
CA LEU A 169 7.96 22.11 -33.52
C LEU A 169 9.37 22.43 -33.00
N THR A 170 9.48 22.68 -31.70
CA THR A 170 10.76 22.90 -31.02
C THR A 170 10.90 21.94 -29.83
N GLY A 171 12.04 21.28 -29.71
CA GLY A 171 12.32 20.28 -28.67
C GLY A 171 13.76 20.36 -28.18
N VAL A 172 14.14 19.46 -27.28
CA VAL A 172 15.49 19.41 -26.70
C VAL A 172 16.16 18.11 -27.09
N LYS A 173 17.38 18.18 -27.63
CA LYS A 173 18.21 17.01 -27.96
C LYS A 173 18.89 16.44 -26.72
N PRO A 174 19.40 15.20 -26.76
CA PRO A 174 20.11 14.59 -25.64
C PRO A 174 21.32 15.39 -25.12
N ASP A 175 22.00 16.14 -25.99
CA ASP A 175 23.12 17.04 -25.67
C ASP A 175 22.69 18.38 -25.04
N GLY A 176 21.39 18.68 -25.02
CA GLY A 176 20.81 19.92 -24.50
C GLY A 176 20.57 21.00 -25.55
N ASP A 177 20.98 20.78 -26.80
CA ASP A 177 20.72 21.73 -27.89
C ASP A 177 19.24 21.75 -28.28
N VAL A 178 18.79 22.89 -28.78
CA VAL A 178 17.42 23.03 -29.31
C VAL A 178 17.32 22.31 -30.65
N TRP A 179 16.30 21.48 -30.79
CA TRP A 179 15.86 20.91 -32.05
C TRP A 179 14.68 21.73 -32.58
N GLU A 180 14.70 22.10 -33.85
CA GLU A 180 13.61 22.84 -34.50
C GLU A 180 13.28 22.17 -35.84
N ALA A 181 11.99 22.00 -36.13
CA ALA A 181 11.53 21.48 -37.39
C ALA A 181 10.23 22.13 -37.83
N TRP A 182 10.24 22.65 -39.05
CA TRP A 182 9.07 23.19 -39.72
C TRP A 182 8.30 22.08 -40.42
N TYR A 183 7.00 22.02 -40.14
CA TYR A 183 6.11 21.05 -40.76
C TYR A 183 5.11 21.69 -41.71
N TRP A 184 4.61 22.89 -41.36
CA TRP A 184 3.75 23.68 -42.23
C TRP A 184 4.35 25.07 -42.43
N GLN A 185 4.39 25.54 -43.67
CA GLN A 185 4.91 26.87 -44.04
C GLN A 185 4.24 27.43 -45.30
N ALA A 186 4.21 28.75 -45.42
CA ALA A 186 3.92 29.41 -46.68
C ALA A 186 5.12 29.33 -47.65
N PRO A 187 4.89 29.26 -48.98
CA PRO A 187 3.59 29.32 -49.66
C PRO A 187 2.85 27.99 -49.80
N GLU A 188 3.41 26.87 -49.32
CA GLU A 188 2.88 25.53 -49.57
C GLU A 188 1.60 25.22 -48.77
N ASN A 189 1.54 25.69 -47.53
CA ASN A 189 0.44 25.43 -46.61
C ASN A 189 -0.58 26.57 -46.63
N VAL A 190 -1.66 26.31 -47.34
CA VAL A 190 -2.77 27.25 -47.55
C VAL A 190 -4.11 26.60 -47.19
N VAL A 191 -5.00 27.35 -46.57
CA VAL A 191 -6.35 26.89 -46.23
C VAL A 191 -7.10 26.58 -47.54
N GLY A 192 -7.51 25.33 -47.68
CA GLY A 192 -8.21 24.84 -48.85
C GLY A 192 -9.09 23.64 -48.51
N ASN A 193 -9.25 22.71 -49.44
CA ASN A 193 -10.12 21.53 -49.26
C ASN A 193 -9.70 20.64 -48.08
N GLY A 194 -8.44 20.74 -47.63
CA GLY A 194 -7.91 20.03 -46.46
C GLY A 194 -8.62 20.38 -45.14
N PHE A 195 -9.36 21.50 -45.07
CA PHE A 195 -10.15 21.90 -43.90
C PHE A 195 -11.65 21.53 -44.00
N SER A 196 -12.05 20.74 -44.99
CA SER A 196 -13.47 20.40 -45.22
C SER A 196 -14.14 19.69 -44.04
N LEU A 197 -13.36 19.00 -43.19
CA LEU A 197 -13.84 18.33 -41.98
C LEU A 197 -13.78 19.22 -40.72
N GLY A 198 -13.48 20.52 -40.88
CA GLY A 198 -13.32 21.45 -39.75
C GLY A 198 -11.96 21.37 -39.05
N TYR A 199 -11.00 20.66 -39.65
CA TYR A 199 -9.61 20.56 -39.20
C TYR A 199 -8.71 20.20 -40.39
N TYR A 200 -7.42 20.46 -40.24
CA TYR A 200 -6.36 19.98 -41.11
C TYR A 200 -5.49 18.98 -40.36
N GLU A 201 -5.09 17.91 -41.05
CA GLU A 201 -4.23 16.85 -40.51
C GLU A 201 -3.09 16.54 -41.47
N GLN A 202 -1.94 16.21 -40.89
CA GLN A 202 -0.81 15.64 -41.62
C GLN A 202 -0.15 14.56 -40.77
N LYS A 203 0.01 13.37 -41.36
CA LYS A 203 0.86 12.31 -40.80
C LYS A 203 2.32 12.57 -41.12
N VAL A 204 3.18 12.47 -40.11
CA VAL A 204 4.62 12.71 -40.25
C VAL A 204 5.41 11.61 -39.53
N PRO A 205 6.64 11.27 -39.97
CA PRO A 205 7.44 10.26 -39.30
C PRO A 205 7.72 10.63 -37.83
N ALA A 206 7.65 9.64 -36.93
CA ALA A 206 7.96 9.83 -35.51
C ALA A 206 9.48 9.87 -35.24
N ALA A 207 10.31 9.41 -36.18
CA ALA A 207 11.76 9.27 -36.02
C ALA A 207 12.49 10.54 -35.54
N PRO A 208 12.19 11.76 -36.04
CA PRO A 208 12.81 12.98 -35.50
C PRO A 208 12.46 13.24 -34.02
N LEU A 209 11.24 12.89 -33.60
CA LEU A 209 10.78 13.06 -32.22
C LEU A 209 11.40 12.02 -31.28
N GLN A 210 11.65 10.80 -31.78
CA GLN A 210 12.39 9.75 -31.05
C GLN A 210 13.83 10.15 -30.75
N GLY A 211 14.42 11.04 -31.55
CA GLY A 211 15.76 11.59 -31.32
C GLY A 211 15.84 12.64 -30.22
N LEU A 212 14.71 13.05 -29.62
CA LEU A 212 14.67 14.03 -28.54
C LEU A 212 15.08 13.42 -27.19
N LYS A 213 15.51 14.28 -26.27
CA LYS A 213 15.83 13.89 -24.90
C LYS A 213 14.58 13.38 -24.19
N ASN A 214 14.65 12.16 -23.67
CA ASN A 214 13.56 11.56 -22.89
C ASN A 214 13.16 12.46 -21.70
N GLY A 215 11.87 12.70 -21.53
CA GLY A 215 11.31 13.58 -20.49
C GLY A 215 11.44 15.08 -20.78
N SER A 216 11.92 15.49 -21.96
CA SER A 216 12.02 16.90 -22.33
C SER A 216 10.73 17.48 -22.91
N VAL A 217 10.66 18.81 -22.95
CA VAL A 217 9.50 19.53 -23.49
C VAL A 217 9.60 19.64 -25.02
N LEU A 218 8.52 19.26 -25.70
CA LEU A 218 8.26 19.57 -27.10
C LEU A 218 7.17 20.64 -27.18
N THR A 219 7.44 21.72 -27.90
CA THR A 219 6.55 22.88 -28.08
C THR A 219 6.10 22.98 -29.52
N LEU A 220 4.80 23.04 -29.75
CA LEU A 220 4.17 23.32 -31.05
C LEU A 220 3.75 24.78 -31.08
N SER A 221 4.26 25.52 -32.06
CA SER A 221 3.94 26.93 -32.30
C SER A 221 3.24 27.06 -33.65
N PHE A 222 2.06 27.68 -33.65
CA PHE A 222 1.20 27.78 -34.84
C PHE A 222 0.84 29.24 -35.16
N TRP A 223 0.75 29.55 -36.45
CA TRP A 223 0.37 30.88 -36.95
C TRP A 223 -0.59 30.77 -38.12
N ALA A 224 -1.51 31.75 -38.26
CA ALA A 224 -2.41 31.87 -39.41
C ALA A 224 -2.37 33.27 -40.04
N GLY A 225 -2.15 33.32 -41.34
CA GLY A 225 -2.07 34.54 -42.14
C GLY A 225 -3.46 35.02 -42.52
N LEU A 226 -4.16 35.66 -41.58
CA LEU A 226 -5.58 36.05 -41.74
C LEU A 226 -5.81 37.03 -42.91
N GLN A 227 -4.77 37.75 -43.31
CA GLN A 227 -4.76 38.77 -44.37
C GLN A 227 -4.24 38.22 -45.73
N ASN A 228 -4.11 36.90 -45.86
CA ASN A 228 -3.54 36.23 -47.03
C ASN A 228 -2.08 36.66 -47.35
N SER A 229 -1.36 37.24 -46.39
CA SER A 229 0.08 37.51 -46.50
C SER A 229 0.86 36.19 -46.32
N PRO A 230 1.84 35.89 -47.19
CA PRO A 230 2.76 34.77 -46.99
C PRO A 230 3.90 35.12 -46.01
N ASP A 231 3.95 36.34 -45.47
CA ASP A 231 4.90 36.72 -44.44
C ASP A 231 4.39 36.28 -43.06
N GLN A 232 5.18 35.46 -42.35
CA GLN A 232 4.83 34.98 -41.02
C GLN A 232 4.73 36.12 -39.99
N SER A 233 5.48 37.22 -40.17
CA SER A 233 5.45 38.35 -39.24
C SER A 233 4.10 39.08 -39.22
N ASP A 234 3.32 38.96 -40.29
CA ASP A 234 1.95 39.49 -40.39
C ASP A 234 0.90 38.50 -39.84
N ALA A 235 1.30 37.29 -39.46
CA ALA A 235 0.38 36.22 -39.10
C ALA A 235 -0.08 36.32 -37.64
N GLN A 236 -1.34 35.93 -37.42
CA GLN A 236 -1.88 35.77 -36.08
C GLN A 236 -1.23 34.57 -35.39
N ALA A 237 -0.48 34.82 -34.32
CA ALA A 237 0.08 33.77 -33.47
C ALA A 237 -0.99 33.14 -32.58
N PHE A 238 -0.90 31.82 -32.40
CA PHE A 238 -1.77 31.04 -31.52
C PHE A 238 -1.01 30.70 -30.24
N ALA A 239 -1.75 30.32 -29.20
CA ALA A 239 -1.12 29.79 -27.99
C ALA A 239 -0.35 28.49 -28.30
N HIS A 240 0.79 28.29 -27.63
CA HIS A 240 1.62 27.11 -27.84
C HIS A 240 1.04 25.88 -27.16
N ARG A 241 1.30 24.70 -27.73
CA ARG A 241 1.02 23.40 -27.10
C ARG A 241 2.33 22.75 -26.66
N ASN A 242 2.39 22.32 -25.41
CA ASN A 242 3.58 21.69 -24.83
C ASN A 242 3.29 20.23 -24.44
N TYR A 243 4.18 19.32 -24.83
CA TYR A 243 4.18 17.92 -24.43
C TYR A 243 5.48 17.55 -23.71
N ILE A 244 5.41 16.58 -22.79
CA ILE A 244 6.57 15.86 -22.26
C ILE A 244 6.79 14.64 -23.16
N VAL A 245 7.92 14.59 -23.87
CA VAL A 245 8.20 13.52 -24.83
C VAL A 245 8.87 12.33 -24.15
N ARG A 246 8.33 11.13 -24.37
CA ARG A 246 8.94 9.87 -23.96
C ARG A 246 9.51 9.17 -25.18
N THR A 247 10.83 9.02 -25.21
CA THR A 247 11.58 8.42 -26.34
C THR A 247 12.12 7.04 -26.05
N ALA A 248 12.00 6.57 -24.79
CA ALA A 248 12.31 5.21 -24.40
C ALA A 248 11.05 4.50 -23.91
N PRO A 249 10.81 3.24 -24.33
CA PRO A 249 9.66 2.49 -23.85
C PRO A 249 9.76 2.32 -22.34
N VAL A 250 8.66 2.59 -21.63
CA VAL A 250 8.56 2.34 -20.19
C VAL A 250 8.69 0.83 -19.98
N ARG A 251 9.90 0.37 -19.64
CA ARG A 251 10.10 -1.03 -19.25
C ARG A 251 9.43 -1.20 -17.90
N ALA A 252 8.37 -2.02 -17.85
CA ALA A 252 7.69 -2.38 -16.60
C ALA A 252 8.71 -2.65 -15.49
N PRO A 253 8.43 -2.23 -14.23
CA PRO A 253 9.38 -2.44 -13.15
C PRO A 253 9.62 -3.94 -12.98
N ARG A 254 10.75 -4.33 -12.42
CA ARG A 254 11.04 -5.73 -12.13
C ARG A 254 11.57 -5.89 -10.72
N ILE A 255 11.01 -6.83 -9.97
CA ILE A 255 11.52 -7.21 -8.65
C ILE A 255 12.72 -8.13 -8.86
N MET A 256 13.85 -7.78 -8.28
CA MET A 256 15.12 -8.48 -8.44
C MET A 256 15.47 -9.36 -7.23
N SER A 257 15.12 -8.93 -6.02
CA SER A 257 15.34 -9.70 -4.80
C SER A 257 14.45 -9.26 -3.65
N VAL A 258 14.19 -10.20 -2.73
CA VAL A 258 13.64 -9.91 -1.41
C VAL A 258 14.65 -10.39 -0.37
N THR A 259 15.05 -9.51 0.54
CA THR A 259 16.10 -9.77 1.54
C THR A 259 15.55 -9.53 2.94
N GLY A 260 15.65 -10.52 3.83
CA GLY A 260 15.37 -10.38 5.26
C GLY A 260 16.65 -10.18 6.08
N PRO A 261 16.54 -10.07 7.41
CA PRO A 261 17.71 -9.99 8.31
C PRO A 261 18.67 -11.18 8.18
N GLN A 262 18.15 -12.34 7.76
CA GLN A 262 18.90 -13.58 7.57
C GLN A 262 19.61 -13.65 6.20
N GLY A 263 19.41 -12.65 5.34
CA GLY A 263 19.90 -12.62 3.96
C GLY A 263 18.80 -12.79 2.92
N LEU A 264 19.20 -13.19 1.71
CA LEU A 264 18.31 -13.33 0.56
C LEU A 264 17.23 -14.40 0.81
N ILE A 265 15.99 -14.06 0.54
CA ILE A 265 14.83 -14.97 0.58
C ILE A 265 14.47 -15.31 -0.86
N ALA A 266 14.59 -16.59 -1.22
CA ALA A 266 14.21 -17.06 -2.56
C ALA A 266 12.71 -16.84 -2.83
N ASP A 267 12.32 -16.76 -4.09
CA ASP A 267 10.91 -16.76 -4.49
C ASP A 267 10.25 -18.09 -4.09
N GLY A 268 9.16 -18.03 -3.33
CA GLY A 268 8.54 -19.14 -2.62
C GLY A 268 9.24 -19.57 -1.32
N GLY A 269 10.27 -18.85 -0.89
CA GLY A 269 11.04 -19.15 0.32
C GLY A 269 10.32 -18.79 1.62
N GLU A 270 10.72 -19.44 2.71
CA GLU A 270 10.22 -19.14 4.05
C GLU A 270 11.16 -18.17 4.78
N THR A 271 10.58 -17.28 5.60
CA THR A 271 11.33 -16.41 6.50
C THR A 271 10.62 -16.32 7.84
N PRO A 272 11.36 -16.31 8.96
CA PRO A 272 10.74 -16.04 10.26
C PRO A 272 10.52 -14.53 10.51
N SER A 273 11.08 -13.64 9.67
CA SER A 273 11.08 -12.19 9.87
C SER A 273 9.79 -11.51 9.44
N SER A 274 9.31 -10.55 10.24
CA SER A 274 8.18 -9.66 9.91
C SER A 274 8.58 -8.46 9.03
N ARG A 275 9.86 -8.37 8.69
CA ARG A 275 10.47 -7.27 7.91
C ARG A 275 11.32 -7.81 6.77
N VAL A 276 11.16 -7.21 5.60
CA VAL A 276 11.96 -7.53 4.42
C VAL A 276 12.26 -6.26 3.63
N THR A 277 13.29 -6.32 2.80
CA THR A 277 13.61 -5.29 1.81
C THR A 277 13.39 -5.88 0.43
N VAL A 278 12.62 -5.19 -0.41
CA VAL A 278 12.36 -5.55 -1.81
C VAL A 278 13.20 -4.63 -2.69
N ASP A 279 14.07 -5.21 -3.49
CA ASP A 279 14.93 -4.51 -4.44
C ASP A 279 14.44 -4.76 -5.86
N GLY A 280 14.49 -3.74 -6.71
CA GLY A 280 14.09 -3.86 -8.10
C GLY A 280 14.76 -2.88 -9.04
N VAL A 281 14.44 -3.04 -10.33
CA VAL A 281 14.88 -2.17 -11.42
C VAL A 281 13.67 -1.53 -12.10
N GLY A 282 13.89 -0.37 -12.72
CA GLY A 282 12.85 0.37 -13.43
C GLY A 282 13.41 1.50 -14.28
N THR A 283 12.53 2.26 -14.90
CA THR A 283 12.85 3.46 -15.69
C THR A 283 13.27 4.59 -14.74
N ASP A 284 14.44 5.17 -14.96
CA ASP A 284 14.97 6.25 -14.10
C ASP A 284 14.00 7.44 -13.99
N GLY A 285 13.76 7.91 -12.77
CA GLY A 285 12.81 8.99 -12.47
C GLY A 285 11.32 8.58 -12.45
N ALA A 286 10.97 7.33 -12.78
CA ALA A 286 9.60 6.84 -12.65
C ALA A 286 9.25 6.55 -11.17
N GLU A 287 7.96 6.65 -10.84
CA GLU A 287 7.43 6.26 -9.53
C GLU A 287 6.86 4.83 -9.59
N VAL A 288 7.36 3.95 -8.72
CA VAL A 288 6.94 2.55 -8.59
C VAL A 288 6.11 2.39 -7.33
N VAL A 289 4.93 1.79 -7.46
CA VAL A 289 4.03 1.44 -6.35
C VAL A 289 4.20 -0.04 -6.02
N LEU A 290 4.46 -0.37 -4.75
CA LEU A 290 4.57 -1.74 -4.26
C LEU A 290 3.27 -2.21 -3.62
N PHE A 291 2.90 -3.46 -3.91
CA PHE A 291 1.73 -4.15 -3.39
C PHE A 291 2.14 -5.44 -2.70
N ASP A 292 1.35 -5.84 -1.71
CA ASP A 292 1.32 -7.18 -1.15
C ASP A 292 -0.08 -7.79 -1.41
N GLY A 293 -0.13 -8.75 -2.33
CA GLY A 293 -1.36 -9.25 -2.93
C GLY A 293 -2.12 -8.15 -3.66
N GLN A 294 -3.25 -7.72 -3.10
CA GLN A 294 -4.05 -6.60 -3.61
C GLN A 294 -3.90 -5.32 -2.77
N THR A 295 -3.18 -5.39 -1.65
CA THR A 295 -3.02 -4.27 -0.72
C THR A 295 -1.88 -3.39 -1.20
N ARG A 296 -2.17 -2.11 -1.49
CA ARG A 296 -1.14 -1.10 -1.75
C ARG A 296 -0.33 -0.86 -0.47
N LEU A 297 0.99 -1.00 -0.55
CA LEU A 297 1.91 -0.66 0.53
C LEU A 297 2.27 0.83 0.44
N ASP A 298 3.20 1.19 -0.45
CA ASP A 298 3.50 2.60 -0.77
C ASP A 298 4.26 2.72 -2.10
N SER A 299 4.73 3.93 -2.44
CA SER A 299 5.53 4.20 -3.66
C SER A 299 6.96 4.66 -3.39
N VAL A 300 7.83 4.47 -4.39
CA VAL A 300 9.24 4.87 -4.38
C VAL A 300 9.68 5.34 -5.77
N LEU A 301 10.54 6.37 -5.83
CA LEU A 301 11.16 6.83 -7.08
C LEU A 301 12.32 5.93 -7.48
N VAL A 302 12.39 5.58 -8.76
CA VAL A 302 13.54 4.90 -9.35
C VAL A 302 14.70 5.90 -9.46
N ASN A 303 15.86 5.53 -8.94
CA ASN A 303 17.10 6.32 -8.98
C ASN A 303 18.22 5.50 -9.61
N ALA A 304 18.84 6.04 -10.65
CA ALA A 304 19.86 5.40 -11.46
C ALA A 304 19.43 4.01 -11.99
N GLY A 305 18.14 3.87 -12.30
CA GLY A 305 17.54 2.63 -12.82
C GLY A 305 17.24 1.54 -11.78
N THR A 306 17.44 1.82 -10.48
CA THR A 306 17.16 0.91 -9.37
C THR A 306 16.21 1.52 -8.35
N TRP A 307 15.49 0.68 -7.62
CA TRP A 307 14.64 1.09 -6.51
C TRP A 307 14.69 0.06 -5.38
N GLN A 308 14.44 0.51 -4.16
CA GLN A 308 14.46 -0.32 -2.95
C GLN A 308 13.32 0.10 -2.03
N PHE A 309 12.67 -0.88 -1.41
CA PHE A 309 11.52 -0.66 -0.53
C PHE A 309 11.61 -1.53 0.72
N SER A 310 11.50 -0.93 1.91
CA SER A 310 11.43 -1.68 3.17
C SER A 310 9.98 -1.96 3.56
N VAL A 311 9.62 -3.23 3.63
CA VAL A 311 8.30 -3.69 4.09
C VAL A 311 8.42 -4.14 5.55
N THR A 312 7.48 -3.70 6.38
CA THR A 312 7.44 -4.01 7.81
C THR A 312 6.06 -4.47 8.23
N ALA A 313 5.97 -5.16 9.37
CA ALA A 313 4.71 -5.64 9.95
C ALA A 313 3.98 -6.65 9.04
N LEU A 314 4.75 -7.50 8.36
CA LEU A 314 4.21 -8.68 7.70
C LEU A 314 3.62 -9.64 8.74
N THR A 315 2.51 -10.30 8.39
CA THR A 315 1.81 -11.26 9.26
C THR A 315 2.28 -12.69 9.00
N ASP A 316 1.89 -13.64 9.84
CA ASP A 316 2.11 -15.06 9.52
C ASP A 316 1.33 -15.43 8.25
N GLY A 317 1.96 -16.15 7.33
CA GLY A 317 1.35 -16.59 6.09
C GLY A 317 2.09 -16.17 4.82
N GLU A 318 1.42 -16.35 3.69
CA GLU A 318 1.94 -16.03 2.37
C GLU A 318 1.80 -14.54 2.05
N HIS A 319 2.86 -13.95 1.52
CA HIS A 319 2.94 -12.58 1.04
C HIS A 319 3.42 -12.58 -0.40
N VAL A 320 2.73 -11.83 -1.27
CA VAL A 320 2.99 -11.82 -2.72
C VAL A 320 3.28 -10.40 -3.16
N PHE A 321 4.56 -10.07 -3.31
CA PHE A 321 4.97 -8.74 -3.72
C PHE A 321 4.80 -8.53 -5.21
N ARG A 322 4.21 -7.40 -5.60
CA ARG A 322 4.11 -6.93 -6.98
C ARG A 322 4.38 -5.43 -7.03
N ALA A 323 5.12 -4.98 -8.03
CA ALA A 323 5.36 -3.57 -8.29
C ALA A 323 4.66 -3.14 -9.59
N GLU A 324 4.19 -1.89 -9.67
CA GLU A 324 3.60 -1.31 -10.89
C GLU A 324 3.93 0.18 -10.99
N TYR A 325 4.01 0.72 -12.21
CA TYR A 325 4.02 2.16 -12.39
C TYR A 325 2.62 2.75 -12.28
N VAL A 326 2.52 4.03 -11.92
CA VAL A 326 1.26 4.78 -11.88
C VAL A 326 0.58 4.87 -13.24
N ASP A 327 1.36 4.95 -14.33
CA ASP A 327 0.90 5.04 -15.72
C ASP A 327 0.72 3.67 -16.41
N GLY A 328 0.92 2.57 -15.67
CA GLY A 328 0.69 1.20 -16.13
C GLY A 328 1.96 0.39 -16.41
N GLY A 329 1.83 -0.93 -16.31
CA GLY A 329 2.94 -1.88 -16.41
C GLY A 329 3.29 -2.49 -15.05
N ALA A 330 3.08 -3.80 -14.93
CA ALA A 330 3.31 -4.55 -13.69
C ALA A 330 4.59 -5.41 -13.79
N SER A 331 5.25 -5.59 -12.65
CA SER A 331 6.40 -6.46 -12.50
C SER A 331 6.03 -7.95 -12.47
N ASN A 332 7.05 -8.81 -12.43
CA ASN A 332 6.89 -10.14 -11.87
C ASN A 332 6.43 -10.08 -10.41
N THR A 333 5.82 -11.16 -9.92
CA THR A 333 5.59 -11.35 -8.50
C THR A 333 6.84 -11.90 -7.82
N TRP A 334 6.96 -11.69 -6.51
CA TRP A 334 7.89 -12.41 -5.64
C TRP A 334 7.12 -12.85 -4.40
N THR A 335 6.98 -14.15 -4.23
CA THR A 335 6.26 -14.74 -3.11
C THR A 335 7.24 -15.08 -2.00
N ILE A 336 6.88 -14.75 -0.76
CA ILE A 336 7.54 -15.29 0.43
C ILE A 336 6.48 -15.81 1.38
N LYS A 337 6.88 -16.72 2.26
CA LYS A 337 6.02 -17.16 3.36
C LYS A 337 6.66 -16.77 4.67
N VAL A 338 6.02 -15.86 5.38
CA VAL A 338 6.39 -15.54 6.75
C VAL A 338 5.86 -16.67 7.61
N VAL A 339 6.76 -17.36 8.30
CA VAL A 339 6.44 -18.45 9.24
C VAL A 339 6.96 -18.05 10.59
N PHE A 340 6.09 -17.47 11.41
CA PHE A 340 6.38 -17.28 12.81
C PHE A 340 6.35 -18.65 13.50
N SER A 341 7.52 -19.20 13.81
CA SER A 341 7.61 -20.39 14.66
C SER A 341 6.93 -20.09 16.00
N GLN A 342 6.12 -21.05 16.48
CA GLN A 342 5.33 -20.99 17.73
C GLN A 342 6.09 -20.22 18.82
N GLU A 343 5.55 -19.08 19.25
CA GLU A 343 6.29 -18.04 19.96
C GLU A 343 7.09 -18.55 21.15
N LEU A 344 6.54 -19.52 21.90
CA LEU A 344 7.11 -20.06 23.12
C LEU A 344 6.87 -21.56 23.22
N ARG A 345 7.92 -22.33 23.52
CA ARG A 345 7.84 -23.76 23.83
C ARG A 345 8.82 -24.18 24.92
N ILE A 346 8.61 -25.36 25.50
CA ILE A 346 9.61 -26.01 26.35
C ILE A 346 10.34 -27.07 25.52
N LYS A 347 11.68 -26.99 25.49
CA LYS A 347 12.52 -27.90 24.70
C LYS A 347 12.31 -29.36 25.06
N GLU A 348 12.10 -29.63 26.34
CA GLU A 348 11.85 -30.96 26.92
C GLU A 348 10.38 -31.43 26.77
N ALA A 349 9.48 -30.62 26.19
CA ALA A 349 8.10 -30.97 25.89
C ALA A 349 7.83 -30.92 24.37
N PRO A 350 8.29 -31.92 23.60
CA PRO A 350 8.31 -31.85 22.13
C PRO A 350 6.91 -31.78 21.48
N ASP A 351 5.87 -32.24 22.18
CA ASP A 351 4.48 -32.18 21.69
C ASP A 351 3.81 -30.82 21.94
N ASN A 352 4.48 -29.90 22.66
CA ASN A 352 3.94 -28.61 23.09
C ASN A 352 2.54 -28.71 23.74
N VAL A 353 2.29 -29.79 24.48
CA VAL A 353 1.07 -29.98 25.27
C VAL A 353 1.38 -30.61 26.61
N THR A 354 2.27 -31.61 26.64
CA THR A 354 2.61 -32.37 27.83
C THR A 354 4.11 -32.41 28.09
N LEU A 355 4.49 -32.23 29.36
CA LEU A 355 5.86 -32.44 29.81
C LEU A 355 5.92 -33.74 30.61
N ASN A 356 6.64 -34.73 30.10
CA ASN A 356 7.06 -35.88 30.88
C ASN A 356 8.22 -35.44 31.79
N PRO A 357 8.10 -35.53 33.11
CA PRO A 357 9.13 -35.03 34.01
C PRO A 357 10.49 -35.73 33.87
N ALA A 358 10.53 -36.93 33.29
CA ALA A 358 11.79 -37.63 33.04
C ALA A 358 12.64 -36.94 31.96
N ASP A 359 12.01 -36.26 31.01
CA ASP A 359 12.70 -35.54 29.94
C ASP A 359 13.34 -34.23 30.44
N ALA A 360 12.89 -33.73 31.61
CA ALA A 360 13.39 -32.52 32.24
C ALA A 360 14.20 -32.78 33.53
N GLU A 361 14.81 -33.96 33.67
CA GLU A 361 15.61 -34.29 34.87
C GLU A 361 16.89 -33.45 34.97
N VAL A 362 17.53 -33.16 33.84
CA VAL A 362 18.82 -32.45 33.78
C VAL A 362 18.63 -30.97 33.47
N SER A 363 17.69 -30.64 32.58
CA SER A 363 17.44 -29.27 32.13
C SER A 363 15.95 -29.00 31.97
N LEU A 364 15.59 -27.74 32.07
CA LEU A 364 14.29 -27.23 31.68
C LEU A 364 14.54 -25.93 30.90
N THR A 365 14.13 -25.88 29.64
CA THR A 365 14.55 -24.83 28.73
C THR A 365 13.37 -24.25 27.99
N ALA A 366 13.10 -22.95 28.21
CA ALA A 366 12.15 -22.22 27.39
C ALA A 366 12.84 -21.80 26.09
N VAL A 367 12.26 -22.17 24.95
CA VAL A 367 12.70 -21.72 23.63
C VAL A 367 11.72 -20.68 23.15
N LEU A 368 12.24 -19.47 22.90
CA LEU A 368 11.48 -18.29 22.53
C LEU A 368 11.86 -17.86 21.11
N ASN A 369 10.87 -17.69 20.25
CA ASN A 369 11.02 -16.95 19.01
C ASN A 369 10.81 -15.46 19.34
N VAL A 370 11.89 -14.70 19.34
CA VAL A 370 11.94 -13.34 19.84
C VAL A 370 11.37 -12.38 18.80
N PRO A 371 10.44 -11.47 19.17
CA PRO A 371 9.98 -10.40 18.27
C PRO A 371 11.14 -9.55 17.75
N ASP A 372 11.11 -9.20 16.46
CA ASP A 372 12.20 -8.48 15.76
C ASP A 372 12.57 -7.12 16.39
N ASP A 373 11.72 -6.60 17.26
CA ASP A 373 11.81 -5.29 17.90
C ASP A 373 12.06 -5.36 19.42
N ALA A 374 12.27 -6.55 19.97
CA ALA A 374 12.59 -6.73 21.38
C ALA A 374 14.08 -6.46 21.65
N ASP A 375 14.37 -5.65 22.67
CA ASP A 375 15.75 -5.44 23.16
C ASP A 375 16.11 -6.44 24.26
N PHE A 376 15.13 -6.77 25.11
CA PHE A 376 15.28 -7.73 26.21
C PHE A 376 14.09 -8.66 26.30
N VAL A 377 14.35 -9.90 26.73
CA VAL A 377 13.32 -10.94 26.93
C VAL A 377 13.48 -11.66 28.27
N SER A 378 12.39 -12.20 28.80
CA SER A 378 12.38 -13.08 29.98
C SER A 378 11.31 -14.15 29.83
N ALA A 379 11.50 -15.31 30.46
CA ALA A 379 10.53 -16.39 30.52
C ALA A 379 9.91 -16.48 31.92
N THR A 380 8.62 -16.81 31.97
CA THR A 380 7.86 -17.03 33.19
C THR A 380 7.27 -18.42 33.15
N TRP A 381 7.52 -19.20 34.21
CA TRP A 381 6.80 -20.42 34.55
C TRP A 381 5.91 -20.12 35.75
N ALA A 382 4.60 -20.13 35.56
CA ALA A 382 3.65 -19.95 36.65
C ALA A 382 2.98 -21.29 36.98
N ALA A 383 3.21 -21.81 38.19
CA ALA A 383 2.48 -22.96 38.67
C ALA A 383 1.00 -22.62 38.92
N GLU A 384 0.17 -23.66 38.87
CA GLU A 384 -1.27 -23.57 39.14
C GLU A 384 -1.56 -22.95 40.53
N PRO A 385 -2.62 -22.12 40.67
CA PRO A 385 -3.02 -21.54 41.94
C PRO A 385 -3.12 -22.59 43.07
N GLY A 386 -2.64 -22.22 44.26
CA GLY A 386 -2.54 -23.13 45.42
C GLY A 386 -1.20 -23.85 45.54
N THR A 387 -0.33 -23.76 44.52
CA THR A 387 1.07 -24.21 44.61
C THR A 387 1.92 -23.18 45.38
N PRO A 388 2.91 -23.60 46.20
CA PRO A 388 3.81 -22.67 46.86
C PRO A 388 4.56 -21.77 45.86
N SER A 389 4.96 -20.58 46.30
CA SER A 389 5.65 -19.60 45.44
C SER A 389 6.94 -20.13 44.81
N ALA A 390 7.59 -21.12 45.44
CA ALA A 390 8.76 -21.81 44.90
C ALA A 390 8.47 -22.61 43.61
N GLY A 391 7.20 -22.89 43.30
CA GLY A 391 6.76 -23.53 42.05
C GLY A 391 6.61 -22.58 40.87
N SER A 392 6.75 -21.26 41.09
CA SER A 392 6.67 -20.25 40.03
C SER A 392 7.97 -19.45 39.94
N ARG A 393 8.36 -19.08 38.73
CA ARG A 393 9.59 -18.31 38.49
C ARG A 393 9.45 -17.45 37.24
N THR A 394 9.87 -16.20 37.36
CA THR A 394 10.22 -15.35 36.21
C THR A 394 11.74 -15.18 36.18
N THR A 395 12.36 -15.39 35.02
CA THR A 395 13.79 -15.18 34.84
C THR A 395 14.12 -13.70 34.82
N ALA A 396 15.40 -13.35 35.03
CA ALA A 396 15.84 -11.98 34.76
C ALA A 396 15.69 -11.67 33.26
N LEU A 397 15.59 -10.39 32.92
CA LEU A 397 15.64 -9.92 31.55
C LEU A 397 17.03 -10.19 30.96
N VAL A 398 17.04 -10.79 29.77
CA VAL A 398 18.24 -11.18 29.03
C VAL A 398 18.26 -10.37 27.72
N PRO A 399 19.39 -9.77 27.31
CA PRO A 399 19.46 -9.05 26.04
C PRO A 399 19.23 -10.01 24.87
N VAL A 400 18.51 -9.52 23.85
CA VAL A 400 18.22 -10.29 22.65
C VAL A 400 19.49 -10.45 21.83
N SER A 401 19.96 -11.68 21.66
CA SER A 401 21.18 -12.01 20.92
C SER A 401 20.92 -12.78 19.62
N ALA A 402 19.73 -13.35 19.47
CA ALA A 402 19.31 -14.13 18.32
C ALA A 402 17.77 -14.14 18.25
N MET A 403 17.25 -14.41 17.05
CA MET A 403 15.81 -14.57 16.84
C MET A 403 15.23 -15.77 17.60
N LEU A 404 16.01 -16.83 17.79
CA LEU A 404 15.65 -17.97 18.62
C LEU A 404 16.55 -17.97 19.86
N MET A 405 15.96 -17.74 21.04
CA MET A 405 16.69 -17.76 22.31
C MET A 405 16.28 -18.96 23.17
N GLU A 406 17.26 -19.61 23.78
CA GLU A 406 17.06 -20.62 24.82
C GLU A 406 17.27 -19.98 26.21
N ILE A 407 16.23 -19.97 27.04
CA ILE A 407 16.24 -19.42 28.40
C ILE A 407 16.14 -20.57 29.39
N PRO A 408 17.17 -20.83 30.21
CA PRO A 408 17.15 -21.90 31.20
C PRO A 408 16.19 -21.55 32.35
N LEU A 409 15.34 -22.51 32.71
CA LEU A 409 14.45 -22.48 33.85
C LEU A 409 14.92 -23.47 34.93
N PRO A 410 14.67 -23.20 36.22
CA PRO A 410 14.97 -24.17 37.27
C PRO A 410 14.19 -25.48 37.13
N VAL A 411 14.88 -26.61 37.05
CA VAL A 411 14.27 -27.96 37.00
C VAL A 411 13.33 -28.22 38.20
N ALA A 412 13.60 -27.61 39.36
CA ALA A 412 12.76 -27.75 40.55
C ALA A 412 11.28 -27.36 40.32
N LEU A 413 10.98 -26.51 39.33
CA LEU A 413 9.62 -26.08 38.98
C LEU A 413 8.75 -27.24 38.49
N VAL A 414 9.37 -28.26 37.85
CA VAL A 414 8.68 -29.44 37.33
C VAL A 414 8.04 -30.22 38.48
N ALA A 415 8.76 -30.42 39.59
CA ALA A 415 8.25 -31.15 40.75
C ALA A 415 7.02 -30.46 41.37
N TYR A 416 7.04 -29.13 41.49
CA TYR A 416 5.89 -28.36 42.01
C TYR A 416 4.66 -28.41 41.10
N SER A 417 4.89 -28.65 39.81
CA SER A 417 3.85 -28.65 38.78
C SER A 417 3.39 -30.06 38.39
N MET A 418 3.95 -31.13 38.99
CA MET A 418 3.57 -32.50 38.64
C MET A 418 2.08 -32.76 38.86
N ASN A 419 1.45 -33.41 37.87
CA ASN A 419 0.01 -33.67 37.83
C ASN A 419 -0.86 -32.40 37.78
N LYS A 420 -0.26 -31.25 37.43
CA LYS A 420 -0.90 -29.93 37.31
C LYS A 420 -0.59 -29.31 35.95
N THR A 421 -1.20 -28.15 35.69
CA THR A 421 -0.93 -27.34 34.50
C THR A 421 -0.13 -26.11 34.88
N ALA A 422 1.07 -25.95 34.31
CA ALA A 422 1.84 -24.72 34.43
C ALA A 422 1.48 -23.77 33.28
N ALA A 423 1.41 -22.47 33.56
CA ALA A 423 1.21 -21.45 32.55
C ALA A 423 2.56 -20.80 32.22
N ILE A 424 3.02 -20.95 30.99
CA ILE A 424 4.30 -20.41 30.53
C ILE A 424 4.04 -19.18 29.70
N SER A 425 4.74 -18.10 29.98
CA SER A 425 4.66 -16.87 29.20
C SER A 425 6.05 -16.27 29.04
N PHE A 426 6.19 -15.33 28.11
CA PHE A 426 7.39 -14.52 28.01
C PHE A 426 7.03 -13.04 28.12
N THR A 427 8.01 -12.23 28.49
CA THR A 427 7.88 -10.77 28.49
C THR A 427 9.03 -10.19 27.71
N HIS A 428 8.72 -9.27 26.79
CA HIS A 428 9.71 -8.52 26.04
C HIS A 428 9.63 -7.02 26.34
N VAL A 429 10.77 -6.33 26.20
CA VAL A 429 10.90 -4.89 26.43
C VAL A 429 11.58 -4.25 25.22
N ARG A 430 11.03 -3.12 24.77
CA ARG A 430 11.60 -2.27 23.72
C ARG A 430 11.94 -0.89 24.29
N GLY A 431 13.22 -0.58 24.41
CA GLY A 431 13.75 0.69 24.92
C GLY A 431 13.18 1.04 26.29
N THR A 432 12.55 2.20 26.39
CA THR A 432 11.88 2.68 27.62
C THR A 432 10.38 2.37 27.64
N SER A 433 9.88 1.56 26.71
CA SER A 433 8.45 1.21 26.62
C SER A 433 8.04 0.27 27.75
N ALA A 434 6.75 0.25 28.06
CA ALA A 434 6.22 -0.70 29.03
C ALA A 434 6.49 -2.15 28.56
N PRO A 435 6.87 -3.06 29.47
CA PRO A 435 7.03 -4.48 29.14
C PRO A 435 5.73 -5.07 28.61
N VAL A 436 5.82 -5.88 27.55
CA VAL A 436 4.69 -6.58 26.95
C VAL A 436 4.83 -8.06 27.25
N THR A 437 3.80 -8.63 27.88
CA THR A 437 3.76 -10.05 28.26
C THR A 437 2.86 -10.81 27.29
N SER A 438 3.32 -11.99 26.85
CA SER A 438 2.55 -12.88 26.00
C SER A 438 1.32 -13.42 26.72
N THR A 439 0.36 -13.94 25.95
CA THR A 439 -0.69 -14.77 26.53
C THR A 439 -0.05 -16.01 27.16
N PRO A 440 -0.46 -16.43 28.37
CA PRO A 440 0.09 -17.63 28.99
C PRO A 440 -0.32 -18.89 28.23
N TRP A 441 0.65 -19.71 27.86
CA TRP A 441 0.46 -21.02 27.25
C TRP A 441 0.39 -22.12 28.32
N PRO A 442 -0.67 -22.94 28.36
CA PRO A 442 -0.82 -24.01 29.33
C PRO A 442 0.00 -25.24 28.94
N LEU A 443 0.84 -25.73 29.86
CA LEU A 443 1.63 -26.95 29.73
C LEU A 443 1.26 -27.92 30.85
N LYS A 444 0.76 -29.11 30.48
CA LYS A 444 0.41 -30.15 31.45
C LYS A 444 1.66 -30.95 31.83
N VAL A 445 2.04 -30.94 33.10
CA VAL A 445 3.15 -31.77 33.58
C VAL A 445 2.62 -33.10 34.06
N LEU A 446 3.11 -34.17 33.45
CA LEU A 446 2.68 -35.54 33.77
C LEU A 446 3.18 -35.96 35.17
N PRO A 447 2.52 -36.91 35.83
CA PRO A 447 3.06 -37.52 37.05
C PRO A 447 4.35 -38.28 36.75
N ILE A 448 5.09 -38.65 37.81
CA ILE A 448 6.25 -39.55 37.69
C ILE A 448 5.84 -40.80 36.87
N PRO A 449 6.56 -41.19 35.81
CA PRO A 449 6.26 -42.41 35.08
C PRO A 449 6.15 -43.62 36.02
N GLU A 450 5.14 -44.48 35.82
CA GLU A 450 4.87 -45.61 36.74
C GLU A 450 6.10 -46.52 36.94
N ALA A 451 6.88 -46.75 35.88
CA ALA A 451 8.11 -47.52 35.92
C ALA A 451 9.19 -46.97 36.86
N LEU A 452 9.15 -45.66 37.16
CA LEU A 452 10.11 -44.98 38.05
C LEU A 452 9.59 -44.86 39.49
N ARG A 453 8.36 -45.31 39.78
CA ARG A 453 7.76 -45.27 41.13
C ARG A 453 8.16 -46.50 41.94
N ILE A 454 9.44 -46.56 42.31
CA ILE A 454 10.01 -47.69 43.04
C ILE A 454 9.41 -47.76 44.46
N PRO A 455 8.71 -48.85 44.83
CA PRO A 455 8.12 -48.96 46.15
C PRO A 455 9.17 -49.15 47.26
N PRO A 456 8.89 -48.72 48.50
CA PRO A 456 9.74 -49.06 49.63
C PRO A 456 9.74 -50.57 49.91
N VAL A 457 10.82 -51.06 50.51
CA VAL A 457 11.01 -52.48 50.82
C VAL A 457 11.26 -52.70 52.31
N ILE A 458 10.74 -53.79 52.86
CA ILE A 458 11.08 -54.29 54.19
C ILE A 458 12.38 -55.08 54.09
N ALA A 459 13.41 -54.68 54.83
CA ALA A 459 14.75 -55.27 54.75
C ALA A 459 14.78 -56.74 55.20
N GLU A 460 13.92 -57.10 56.15
CA GLU A 460 13.81 -58.44 56.72
C GLU A 460 13.04 -59.41 55.79
N ALA A 461 12.41 -58.92 54.72
CA ALA A 461 11.65 -59.75 53.79
C ALA A 461 12.54 -60.41 52.73
N LYS A 462 12.18 -61.63 52.33
CA LYS A 462 12.81 -62.39 51.23
C LYS A 462 11.89 -62.36 50.01
N GLY A 463 12.14 -61.42 49.12
CA GLY A 463 11.31 -61.21 47.92
C GLY A 463 9.94 -60.60 48.27
N THR A 464 8.89 -61.43 48.20
CA THR A 464 7.51 -61.09 48.58
C THR A 464 7.06 -61.84 49.83
N GLU A 465 7.97 -62.52 50.52
CA GLU A 465 7.66 -63.23 51.77
C GLU A 465 8.29 -62.50 52.95
N LEU A 466 7.52 -62.28 54.01
CA LEU A 466 8.01 -61.72 55.26
C LEU A 466 7.77 -62.73 56.38
N ASP A 467 8.85 -63.32 56.89
CA ASP A 467 8.78 -64.28 57.99
C ASP A 467 8.93 -63.54 59.33
N LEU A 468 7.94 -63.69 60.21
CA LEU A 468 7.89 -62.99 61.50
C LEU A 468 9.05 -63.39 62.42
N LYS A 469 9.74 -64.52 62.20
CA LYS A 469 10.97 -64.85 62.93
C LYS A 469 12.13 -63.89 62.64
N ASP A 470 12.17 -63.33 61.43
CA ASP A 470 13.23 -62.43 60.98
C ASP A 470 12.99 -60.99 61.54
N VAL A 471 11.81 -60.74 62.12
CA VAL A 471 11.38 -59.46 62.73
C VAL A 471 11.66 -59.42 64.24
N VAL A 472 12.94 -59.35 64.63
CA VAL A 472 13.36 -59.42 66.05
C VAL A 472 13.14 -58.10 66.79
N ALA A 473 13.63 -56.97 66.23
CA ALA A 473 13.56 -55.65 66.85
C ALA A 473 12.50 -54.73 66.20
N GLY A 474 11.74 -55.26 65.24
CA GLY A 474 10.88 -54.49 64.34
C GLY A 474 11.24 -54.77 62.88
N ALA A 475 10.51 -54.14 61.96
CA ALA A 475 10.73 -54.27 60.52
C ALA A 475 11.25 -52.96 59.93
N THR A 476 12.38 -53.00 59.24
CA THR A 476 13.04 -51.83 58.67
C THR A 476 12.52 -51.56 57.27
N VAL A 477 11.73 -50.50 57.10
CA VAL A 477 11.26 -50.06 55.79
C VAL A 477 12.32 -49.13 55.19
N GLN A 478 12.86 -49.53 54.04
CA GLN A 478 13.87 -48.82 53.29
C GLN A 478 13.26 -48.11 52.08
N PHE A 479 13.68 -46.87 51.88
CA PHE A 479 13.24 -46.02 50.78
C PHE A 479 14.45 -45.60 49.96
N LEU A 480 14.26 -45.54 48.63
CA LEU A 480 15.17 -44.87 47.71
C LEU A 480 14.69 -43.44 47.42
N THR A 481 15.33 -42.77 46.48
CA THR A 481 14.87 -41.50 45.91
C THR A 481 13.92 -41.72 44.74
N TRP A 482 13.20 -40.67 44.36
CA TRP A 482 12.36 -40.62 43.17
C TRP A 482 12.71 -39.40 42.33
N LEU A 483 12.23 -39.41 41.09
CA LEU A 483 12.38 -38.30 40.15
C LEU A 483 11.79 -37.01 40.75
N GLY A 484 12.63 -35.97 40.87
CA GLY A 484 12.24 -34.69 41.44
C GLY A 484 12.13 -34.66 42.96
N ILE A 485 12.79 -35.57 43.69
CA ILE A 485 12.83 -35.52 45.15
C ILE A 485 13.39 -34.18 45.66
N ALA A 486 12.68 -33.54 46.58
CA ALA A 486 13.09 -32.27 47.17
C ALA A 486 12.73 -32.20 48.65
N THR A 487 13.54 -31.47 49.42
CA THR A 487 13.26 -31.20 50.84
C THR A 487 11.92 -30.46 50.96
N GLY A 488 11.07 -30.90 51.89
CA GLY A 488 9.75 -30.32 52.14
C GLY A 488 8.58 -31.05 51.48
N GLN A 489 8.83 -31.95 50.52
CA GLN A 489 7.76 -32.79 49.93
C GLN A 489 7.07 -33.61 51.01
N ARG A 490 5.73 -33.60 51.04
CA ARG A 490 4.95 -34.26 52.09
C ARG A 490 4.81 -35.73 51.82
N LEU A 491 4.78 -36.52 52.89
CA LEU A 491 4.88 -37.98 52.81
C LEU A 491 3.71 -38.65 53.54
N GLU A 492 3.17 -39.68 52.91
CA GLU A 492 2.20 -40.59 53.54
C GLU A 492 2.73 -42.02 53.44
N LEU A 493 2.66 -42.75 54.55
CA LEU A 493 3.07 -44.15 54.64
C LEU A 493 2.04 -44.90 55.48
N LYS A 494 1.39 -45.87 54.86
CA LYS A 494 0.36 -46.70 55.47
C LYS A 494 0.66 -48.17 55.22
N LEU A 495 0.50 -48.99 56.25
CA LEU A 495 0.53 -50.44 56.16
C LEU A 495 -0.92 -50.91 56.27
N THR A 496 -1.32 -51.78 55.36
CA THR A 496 -2.61 -52.45 55.41
C THR A 496 -2.40 -53.95 55.44
N GLY A 497 -3.14 -54.64 56.29
CA GLY A 497 -3.03 -56.08 56.40
C GLY A 497 -4.11 -56.65 57.31
N PHE A 498 -3.98 -57.92 57.65
CA PHE A 498 -4.96 -58.61 58.47
C PHE A 498 -4.28 -59.32 59.64
N ASN A 499 -4.97 -59.37 60.78
CA ASN A 499 -4.55 -60.20 61.92
C ASN A 499 -4.94 -61.67 61.68
N ALA A 500 -4.60 -62.55 62.63
CA ALA A 500 -4.91 -63.99 62.54
C ALA A 500 -6.43 -64.30 62.50
N SER A 501 -7.29 -63.39 62.97
CA SER A 501 -8.76 -63.55 62.89
C SER A 501 -9.37 -63.02 61.58
N GLY A 502 -8.55 -62.53 60.65
CA GLY A 502 -9.01 -61.95 59.39
C GLY A 502 -9.58 -60.54 59.52
N THR A 503 -9.36 -59.86 60.65
CA THR A 503 -9.75 -58.46 60.85
C THR A 503 -8.67 -57.54 60.32
N GLU A 504 -9.05 -56.40 59.73
CA GLU A 504 -8.10 -55.39 59.27
C GLU A 504 -7.20 -54.91 60.41
N HIS A 505 -5.90 -54.89 60.15
CA HIS A 505 -4.85 -54.47 61.07
C HIS A 505 -3.98 -53.39 60.41
N ASN A 506 -4.62 -52.26 60.11
CA ASN A 506 -3.99 -51.16 59.37
C ASN A 506 -3.20 -50.23 60.31
N LEU A 507 -2.05 -49.71 59.85
CA LEU A 507 -1.24 -48.74 60.58
C LEU A 507 -0.87 -47.56 59.68
N SER A 508 -1.21 -46.34 60.11
CA SER A 508 -0.73 -45.11 59.47
C SER A 508 0.53 -44.63 60.19
N ILE A 509 1.66 -44.69 59.51
CA ILE A 509 2.97 -44.36 60.10
C ILE A 509 3.28 -42.90 59.84
N TRP A 510 3.13 -42.46 58.60
CA TRP A 510 3.35 -41.07 58.19
C TRP A 510 2.07 -40.47 57.65
N THR A 511 1.84 -39.22 58.05
CA THR A 511 0.77 -38.39 57.54
C THR A 511 1.39 -37.17 56.88
N ASP A 512 0.84 -36.74 55.75
CA ASP A 512 1.32 -35.61 54.95
C ASP A 512 1.50 -34.30 55.75
N SER A 513 0.69 -34.07 56.78
CA SER A 513 0.79 -32.91 57.67
C SER A 513 1.98 -32.96 58.63
N ARG A 514 2.54 -34.14 58.92
CA ARG A 514 3.57 -34.36 59.95
C ARG A 514 4.91 -34.82 59.39
N ASN A 515 4.92 -35.39 58.19
CA ASN A 515 6.10 -36.00 57.60
C ASN A 515 6.44 -35.34 56.28
N ALA A 516 7.72 -35.00 56.13
CA ALA A 516 8.25 -34.43 54.91
C ALA A 516 9.65 -34.96 54.64
N VAL A 517 10.06 -34.92 53.38
CA VAL A 517 11.44 -35.19 52.97
C VAL A 517 12.36 -34.18 53.64
N HIS A 518 13.41 -34.67 54.29
CA HIS A 518 14.44 -33.86 54.93
C HIS A 518 15.74 -33.92 54.12
N ARG A 519 16.58 -32.90 54.26
CA ARG A 519 17.80 -32.74 53.47
C ARG A 519 18.74 -33.96 53.49
N ALA A 520 18.88 -34.62 54.64
CA ALA A 520 19.77 -35.77 54.76
C ALA A 520 19.34 -36.96 53.88
N TRP A 521 18.03 -37.18 53.69
CA TRP A 521 17.53 -38.21 52.77
C TRP A 521 17.92 -37.89 51.33
N VAL A 522 17.69 -36.64 50.88
CA VAL A 522 18.05 -36.20 49.52
C VAL A 522 19.55 -36.41 49.26
N THR A 523 20.40 -36.06 50.22
CA THR A 523 21.86 -36.21 50.08
C THR A 523 22.33 -37.67 50.15
N ALA A 524 21.72 -38.49 51.01
CA ALA A 524 22.12 -39.88 51.18
C ALA A 524 21.58 -40.83 50.09
N GLY A 525 20.59 -40.41 49.32
CA GLY A 525 19.93 -41.22 48.28
C GLY A 525 19.04 -42.34 48.83
N ARG A 526 18.92 -42.45 50.16
CA ARG A 526 18.13 -43.48 50.84
C ARG A 526 17.69 -43.02 52.22
N TYR A 527 16.63 -43.64 52.71
CA TYR A 527 16.14 -43.44 54.07
C TYR A 527 15.61 -44.76 54.65
N SER A 528 15.60 -44.88 55.97
CA SER A 528 15.08 -46.07 56.64
C SER A 528 14.32 -45.67 57.89
N THR A 529 13.19 -46.35 58.12
CA THR A 529 12.40 -46.20 59.34
C THR A 529 12.07 -47.57 59.89
N LEU A 530 12.00 -47.68 61.22
CA LEU A 530 11.66 -48.92 61.90
C LEU A 530 10.16 -48.97 62.21
N ILE A 531 9.50 -50.06 61.86
CA ILE A 531 8.14 -50.39 62.28
C ILE A 531 8.25 -51.24 63.53
N ARG A 532 7.51 -50.87 64.57
CA ARG A 532 7.57 -51.55 65.86
C ARG A 532 7.19 -53.03 65.72
N SER A 533 7.89 -53.89 66.44
CA SER A 533 7.68 -55.33 66.43
C SER A 533 6.29 -55.74 66.88
N ASP A 534 5.68 -55.02 67.83
CA ASP A 534 4.32 -55.33 68.33
C ASP A 534 3.25 -55.27 67.23
N TYR A 535 3.35 -54.29 66.32
CA TYR A 535 2.48 -54.23 65.16
C TYR A 535 2.71 -55.42 64.22
N MET A 536 3.98 -55.70 63.90
CA MET A 536 4.35 -56.74 62.93
C MET A 536 3.97 -58.14 63.41
N LEU A 537 4.18 -58.44 64.70
CA LEU A 537 3.89 -59.74 65.28
C LEU A 537 2.38 -60.02 65.46
N ALA A 538 1.54 -59.00 65.32
CA ALA A 538 0.08 -59.13 65.35
C ALA A 538 -0.54 -59.45 63.97
N LEU A 539 0.27 -59.49 62.90
CA LEU A 539 -0.19 -59.88 61.56
C LEU A 539 -0.45 -61.40 61.50
N GLY A 540 -1.50 -61.80 60.77
CA GLY A 540 -1.90 -63.19 60.64
C GLY A 540 -0.97 -63.97 59.70
N PRO A 541 -0.51 -65.19 60.06
CA PRO A 541 0.18 -66.07 59.12
C PRO A 541 -0.69 -66.35 57.89
N GLY A 542 -0.10 -66.28 56.70
CA GLY A 542 -0.79 -66.43 55.41
C GLY A 542 -1.54 -65.18 54.93
N SER A 543 -1.62 -64.12 55.74
CA SER A 543 -2.22 -62.85 55.31
C SER A 543 -1.29 -62.02 54.43
N THR A 544 -1.86 -61.05 53.73
CA THR A 544 -1.12 -60.06 52.94
C THR A 544 -0.88 -58.79 53.76
N LEU A 545 0.35 -58.31 53.76
CA LEU A 545 0.73 -56.97 54.21
C LEU A 545 1.09 -56.13 52.99
N SER A 546 0.38 -55.02 52.77
CA SER A 546 0.67 -54.05 51.72
C SER A 546 1.26 -52.78 52.32
N VAL A 547 2.42 -52.37 51.80
CA VAL A 547 3.08 -51.09 52.11
C VAL A 547 2.67 -50.08 51.05
N LEU A 548 1.91 -49.08 51.48
CA LEU A 548 1.38 -48.00 50.64
C LEU A 548 2.16 -46.72 50.94
N PHE A 549 2.80 -46.15 49.93
CA PHE A 549 3.61 -44.94 50.05
C PHE A 549 3.17 -43.92 49.01
N ALA A 550 2.99 -42.68 49.45
CA ALA A 550 2.62 -41.57 48.58
C ALA A 550 3.41 -40.30 48.93
N VAL A 551 3.62 -39.47 47.91
CA VAL A 551 4.36 -38.21 48.02
C VAL A 551 3.54 -37.08 47.41
N TYR A 552 3.50 -35.93 48.07
CA TYR A 552 2.91 -34.70 47.54
C TYR A 552 4.04 -33.83 47.01
N MET A 553 4.19 -33.82 45.68
CA MET A 553 5.37 -33.27 45.00
C MET A 553 5.51 -31.75 45.12
N ASP A 554 4.37 -31.07 45.31
CA ASP A 554 4.26 -29.62 45.49
C ASP A 554 4.42 -29.14 46.94
N GLN A 555 4.69 -30.06 47.87
CA GLN A 555 4.90 -29.77 49.30
C GLN A 555 3.65 -29.33 50.08
N VAL A 556 2.46 -29.45 49.49
CA VAL A 556 1.19 -29.05 50.10
C VAL A 556 0.43 -30.30 50.61
N PRO A 557 0.12 -30.39 51.92
CA PRO A 557 -0.72 -31.47 52.45
C PRO A 557 -2.09 -31.51 51.75
N GLY A 558 -2.58 -32.72 51.44
CA GLY A 558 -3.86 -32.93 50.77
C GLY A 558 -3.94 -32.48 49.31
N SER A 559 -2.82 -32.10 48.70
CA SER A 559 -2.79 -31.62 47.30
C SER A 559 -3.09 -32.72 46.28
N VAL A 560 -3.66 -32.30 45.14
CA VAL A 560 -3.86 -33.14 43.94
C VAL A 560 -2.54 -33.54 43.25
N ALA A 561 -1.41 -32.92 43.63
CA ALA A 561 -0.07 -33.36 43.23
C ALA A 561 0.43 -34.59 44.02
N ARG A 562 -0.49 -35.38 44.57
CA ARG A 562 -0.23 -36.68 45.19
C ARG A 562 0.20 -37.68 44.13
N ILE A 563 1.34 -38.32 44.36
CA ILE A 563 1.85 -39.43 43.57
C ILE A 563 1.88 -40.67 44.44
N ASP A 564 1.01 -41.63 44.14
CA ASP A 564 1.02 -42.95 44.74
C ASP A 564 2.08 -43.84 44.08
N PHE A 565 2.95 -44.41 44.91
CA PHE A 565 3.89 -45.44 44.50
C PHE A 565 3.18 -46.79 44.46
N LYS A 566 3.70 -47.71 43.65
CA LYS A 566 3.17 -49.06 43.58
C LYS A 566 3.12 -49.68 44.99
N ALA A 567 2.04 -50.36 45.34
CA ALA A 567 2.01 -51.06 46.62
C ALA A 567 3.07 -52.17 46.65
N ARG A 568 3.79 -52.31 47.76
CA ARG A 568 4.65 -53.48 47.99
C ARG A 568 3.91 -54.48 48.85
N GLU A 569 3.68 -55.67 48.33
CA GLU A 569 2.93 -56.71 49.03
C GLU A 569 3.85 -57.82 49.53
N TYR A 570 3.55 -58.27 50.75
CA TYR A 570 4.24 -59.35 51.43
C TYR A 570 3.25 -60.38 51.94
N THR A 571 3.52 -61.66 51.67
CA THR A 571 2.83 -62.77 52.33
C THR A 571 3.51 -63.02 53.68
N ILE A 572 2.72 -62.96 54.75
CA ILE A 572 3.22 -63.17 56.12
C ILE A 572 3.43 -64.66 56.37
N LYS A 573 4.63 -65.02 56.82
CA LYS A 573 4.95 -66.35 57.33
C LYS A 573 5.28 -66.26 58.81
N ASP A 574 5.02 -67.32 59.54
CA ASP A 574 5.42 -67.42 60.93
C ASP A 574 6.05 -68.80 61.15
N THR A 575 7.39 -68.84 61.16
CA THR A 575 8.15 -70.07 61.43
C THR A 575 8.96 -70.00 62.72
N ARG A 576 8.49 -69.18 63.67
CA ARG A 576 9.08 -69.04 65.02
C ARG A 576 8.97 -70.30 65.87
#